data_AF-A0AA37T094-F1
#
_entry.id   AF-A0AA37T094-F1
#
_cell.length_a   1.000
_cell.length_b   1.000
_cell.length_c   1.000
_cell.angle_alpha   90.00
_cell.angle_beta   90.00
_cell.angle_gamma   90.00
#
_symmetry.space_group_name_H-M   'P 1'
#
loop_
_entity.id
_entity.type
_entity.pdbx_description
1 polymer ?
#
loop_
_entity_poly.entity_id
_entity_poly.type
_entity_poly.pdbx_seq_one_letter_code
_entity_poly.pdbx_strand_id
1 'polypeptide(L)' 'MVHHQGSEQADFLSCRSCKVIVAVSIYIEDECLGALNASLLASSLMLPSTTVSPKLLAADEKIERWASVWLHLQL' A
#
# COMPACT_ATOMS: atom_id res chain seq x y z
N MET A 1 8.14 8.83 7.71
CA MET A 1 7.94 10.05 6.91
C MET A 1 6.92 9.69 5.86
N VAL A 2 6.02 10.61 5.53
CA VAL A 2 5.01 10.40 4.48
C VAL A 2 5.56 11.00 3.18
N HIS A 3 5.41 10.27 2.09
CA HIS A 3 5.84 10.68 0.75
C HIS A 3 4.77 10.29 -0.28
N HIS A 4 4.66 11.06 -1.35
CA HIS A 4 3.83 10.72 -2.51
C HIS A 4 4.73 10.30 -3.67
N GLN A 5 4.35 9.24 -4.38
CA GLN A 5 5.11 8.69 -5.51
C GLN A 5 4.14 8.25 -6.62
N GLY A 6 4.59 8.30 -7.88
CA GLY A 6 3.78 7.85 -9.02
C GLY A 6 2.59 8.76 -9.29
N SER A 7 1.36 8.23 -9.23
CA SER A 7 0.14 9.01 -9.43
C SER A 7 -0.25 9.89 -8.23
N GLU A 8 0.57 9.91 -7.17
CA GLU A 8 0.35 10.71 -5.95
C GLU A 8 -0.95 10.39 -5.18
N GLN A 9 -1.59 9.27 -5.50
CA GLN A 9 -2.86 8.86 -4.89
C GLN A 9 -2.69 8.14 -3.55
N ALA A 10 -1.49 7.67 -3.22
CA ALA A 10 -1.23 6.91 -2.00
C ALA A 10 -0.07 7.53 -1.19
N ASP A 11 -0.22 7.49 0.11
CA ASP A 11 0.78 7.85 1.10
C ASP A 11 1.78 6.70 1.27
N PHE A 12 3.06 6.96 1.03
CA PHE A 12 4.14 6.03 1.30
C PHE A 12 4.77 6.36 2.65
N LEU A 13 4.62 5.44 3.61
CA LEU A 13 5.12 5.56 4.96
C LEU A 13 6.52 4.94 5.03
N SER A 14 7.55 5.76 5.20
CA SER A 14 8.93 5.33 5.35
C SER A 14 9.45 5.43 6.79
N CYS A 15 10.35 4.53 7.18
CA CYS A 15 11.07 4.65 8.45
C CYS A 15 11.98 5.89 8.42
N ARG A 16 11.90 6.74 9.46
CA ARG A 16 12.71 7.97 9.52
C ARG A 16 14.21 7.67 9.53
N SER A 17 14.61 6.58 10.20
CA SER A 17 16.02 6.20 10.41
C SER A 17 16.66 5.56 9.18
N CYS A 18 16.04 4.53 8.61
CA CYS A 18 16.63 3.74 7.51
C CYS A 18 16.00 3.99 6.13
N LYS A 19 14.97 4.84 6.04
CA LYS A 19 14.26 5.22 4.80
C LYS A 19 13.52 4.08 4.09
N VAL A 20 13.50 2.88 4.65
CA VAL A 20 12.72 1.75 4.12
C VAL A 20 11.22 2.10 4.14
N ILE A 21 10.51 1.80 3.06
CA ILE A 21 9.05 1.88 2.99
C ILE A 21 8.47 0.77 3.85
N VAL A 22 7.70 1.13 4.87
CA VAL A 22 7.09 0.22 5.83
C VAL A 22 5.66 -0.10 5.41
N ALA A 23 4.93 0.90 4.96
CA ALA A 23 3.52 0.77 4.58
C ALA A 23 3.15 1.75 3.47
N VAL A 24 2.02 1.48 2.83
CA VAL A 24 1.32 2.41 1.95
C VAL A 24 -0.13 2.51 2.40
N SER A 25 -0.71 3.70 2.28
CA SER A 25 -2.12 3.93 2.60
C SER A 25 -2.79 4.86 1.60
N ILE A 26 -4.10 4.70 1.45
CA ILE A 26 -4.98 5.60 0.68
C ILE A 26 -6.29 5.77 1.45
N TYR A 27 -6.84 6.98 1.42
CA TYR A 27 -8.21 7.21 1.83
C TYR A 27 -9.12 7.09 0.61
N ILE A 28 -10.10 6.19 0.70
CA ILE A 28 -11.19 6.07 -0.25
C ILE A 28 -12.46 6.35 0.54
N GLU A 29 -13.11 7.48 0.23
CA GLU A 29 -14.21 8.00 1.04
C GLU A 29 -13.78 8.17 2.51
N ASP A 30 -14.42 7.44 3.43
CA ASP A 30 -14.12 7.46 4.87
C ASP A 30 -13.25 6.27 5.33
N GLU A 31 -12.80 5.42 4.40
CA GLU A 31 -12.04 4.22 4.71
C GLU A 31 -10.56 4.40 4.38
N CYS A 32 -9.70 4.04 5.34
CA CYS A 32 -8.26 3.97 5.11
C CYS A 32 -7.89 2.55 4.72
N LEU A 33 -7.43 2.37 3.48
CA LEU A 33 -6.90 1.10 2.99
C LEU A 33 -5.38 1.16 2.90
N GLY A 34 -4.71 0.03 3.08
CA GLY A 34 -3.27 -0.01 2.95
C GLY A 34 -2.65 -1.39 2.85
N ALA A 35 -1.34 -1.39 2.62
CA ALA A 35 -0.53 -2.59 2.54
C ALA A 35 0.80 -2.39 3.28
N LEU A 36 1.36 -3.50 3.78
CA LEU A 36 2.63 -3.53 4.49
C LEU A 36 3.76 -4.07 3.61
N ASN A 37 4.99 -3.64 3.89
CA ASN A 37 6.17 -4.22 3.27
C ASN A 37 6.41 -5.64 3.82
N ALA A 38 6.05 -6.63 3.01
CA ALA A 38 6.14 -8.03 3.36
C ALA A 38 7.57 -8.48 3.74
N SER A 39 8.62 -7.85 3.19
CA SER A 39 10.01 -8.16 3.54
C SER A 39 10.39 -7.78 4.98
N LEU A 40 9.55 -6.99 5.66
CA LEU A 40 9.73 -6.62 7.08
C LEU A 40 8.92 -7.50 8.03
N LEU A 41 8.03 -8.35 7.51
CA LEU A 41 7.16 -9.20 8.31
C LEU A 41 7.83 -10.55 8.60
N ALA A 42 7.53 -11.12 9.76
CA ALA A 42 7.85 -12.52 10.02
C ALA A 42 7.07 -13.44 9.07
N SER A 43 7.69 -14.55 8.65
CA SER A 43 7.10 -15.50 7.70
C SER A 43 5.76 -16.09 8.16
N SER A 44 5.52 -16.17 9.47
CA SER A 44 4.26 -16.62 10.07
C SER A 44 3.06 -15.70 9.80
N LEU A 45 3.30 -14.45 9.37
CA LEU A 45 2.27 -13.46 9.08
C LEU A 45 1.99 -13.32 7.57
N MET A 46 2.66 -14.10 6.72
CA MET A 46 2.56 -13.96 5.27
C MET A 46 1.41 -14.80 4.71
N LEU A 47 0.52 -14.15 3.96
CA LEU A 47 -0.44 -14.81 3.09
C LEU A 47 0.23 -15.21 1.76
N PRO A 48 -0.35 -16.14 0.98
CA PRO A 48 0.12 -16.46 -0.36
C PRO A 48 0.26 -15.20 -1.23
N SER A 49 1.34 -15.10 -1.99
CA SER A 49 1.59 -13.93 -2.83
C SER A 49 0.71 -13.92 -4.08
N THR A 50 0.16 -12.76 -4.40
CA THR A 50 -0.54 -12.50 -5.67
C THR A 50 0.20 -11.42 -6.44
N THR A 51 0.51 -11.70 -7.71
CA THR A 51 1.09 -10.71 -8.60
C THR A 51 0.01 -9.72 -9.03
N VAL A 52 0.22 -8.45 -8.70
CA VAL A 52 -0.56 -7.33 -9.24
C VAL A 52 0.33 -6.53 -10.18
N SER A 53 -0.11 -6.28 -11.42
CA SER A 53 0.63 -5.45 -12.39
C SER A 53 -0.09 -4.11 -12.56
N PRO A 54 0.19 -3.11 -11.72
CA PRO A 54 -0.45 -1.79 -11.77
C PRO A 54 0.09 -0.89 -12.89
N LYS A 55 1.12 -1.33 -13.65
CA LYS A 55 1.75 -0.50 -14.69
C LYS A 55 0.87 -0.25 -15.92
N LEU A 56 -0.12 -1.10 -16.16
CA LEU A 56 -1.05 -0.99 -17.30
C LEU A 56 -2.40 -0.38 -16.92
N LEU A 57 -2.62 -0.10 -15.64
CA LEU A 57 -3.88 0.40 -15.13
C LEU A 57 -3.89 1.94 -15.15
N ALA A 58 -5.04 2.51 -15.52
CA ALA A 58 -5.33 3.92 -15.31
C ALA A 58 -5.41 4.26 -13.81
N ALA A 59 -5.47 5.55 -13.48
CA ALA A 59 -5.38 6.01 -12.09
C ALA A 59 -6.57 5.58 -11.22
N ASP A 60 -7.76 5.54 -11.80
CA ASP A 60 -9.00 5.01 -11.23
C ASP A 60 -8.98 3.48 -11.09
N GLU A 61 -8.55 2.77 -12.14
CA GLU A 61 -8.40 1.31 -12.12
C GLU A 61 -7.38 0.83 -11.07
N LYS A 62 -6.39 1.66 -10.73
CA LYS A 62 -5.47 1.39 -9.62
C LYS A 62 -6.16 1.42 -8.27
N ILE A 63 -7.04 2.40 -8.04
CA ILE A 63 -7.78 2.53 -6.78
C ILE A 63 -8.69 1.32 -6.58
N GLU A 64 -9.49 0.97 -7.60
CA GLU A 64 -10.35 -0.23 -7.54
C GLU A 64 -9.53 -1.49 -7.30
N ARG A 65 -8.38 -1.63 -7.98
CA ARG A 65 -7.50 -2.76 -7.76
C ARG A 65 -6.98 -2.79 -6.32
N TRP A 66 -6.50 -1.67 -5.79
CA TRP A 66 -6.01 -1.59 -4.40
C TRP A 66 -7.12 -1.94 -3.42
N ALA A 67 -8.34 -1.43 -3.63
CA ALA A 67 -9.49 -1.77 -2.79
C ALA A 67 -9.76 -3.29 -2.71
N SER A 68 -9.47 -4.05 -3.78
CA SER A 68 -9.65 -5.51 -3.77
C SER A 68 -8.56 -6.33 -3.06
N VAL A 69 -7.37 -5.76 -2.81
CA VAL A 69 -6.21 -6.51 -2.28
C VAL A 69 -5.57 -5.90 -1.04
N TRP A 70 -5.89 -4.65 -0.73
CA TRP A 70 -5.39 -3.95 0.46
C TRP A 70 -6.31 -4.19 1.65
N LEU A 71 -5.74 -4.01 2.84
CA LEU A 71 -6.42 -4.24 4.11
C LEU A 71 -6.96 -2.91 4.65
N HIS A 72 -8.06 -2.95 5.38
CA HIS A 72 -8.49 -1.80 6.17
C HIS A 72 -7.48 -1.53 7.28
N LEU A 73 -7.04 -0.29 7.36
CA LEU A 73 -6.19 0.21 8.43
C LEU A 73 -7.07 0.89 9.48
N GLN A 74 -6.96 0.44 10.72
CA GLN A 74 -7.40 1.22 11.88
C GLN A 74 -6.18 2.01 12.38
N LEU A 75 -6.14 3.30 12.09
CA LEU A 75 -5.13 4.25 12.56
C LEU A 75 -5.60 4.95 13.84
#